data_AF-A0A2V8FBL2-F1
#
_entry.id   AF-A0A2V8FBL2-F1
#
_cell.length_a   1.000
_cell.length_b   1.000
_cell.length_c   1.000
_cell.angle_alpha   90.00
_cell.angle_beta   90.00
_cell.angle_gamma   90.00
#
_symmetry.space_group_name_H-M   'P 1'
#
loop_
_entity.id
_entity.type
_entity.pdbx_description
1 polymer ?
#
loop_
_entity_poly.entity_id
_entity_poly.type
_entity_poly.pdbx_seq_one_letter_code
_entity_poly.pdbx_strand_id
1 'polypeptide(L)'
;MWRIYSGDKNGVRMRSTPAKLLESLPGSAQGKAFVGRVRYLPEKPLMRFANDALAPGHLKLASNAARTLLVKRPAFEHEREVRLLLNGAVSHDGLCRYEIDPHEVIDLARTSSRPIHMRCTATCGRCSMRCATGAASRRGTCCTTSR
;
A
#
# COMPACT_ATOMS: atom_id res chain seq x y z
N MET A 1 -5.13 -11.41 -0.74
CA MET A 1 -3.71 -11.33 -1.11
C MET A 1 -2.93 -10.31 -0.30
N TRP A 2 -3.27 -9.00 -0.26
CA TRP A 2 -2.46 -7.99 0.46
C TRP A 2 -2.08 -8.28 1.93
N ARG A 3 -2.86 -9.11 2.64
CA ARG A 3 -2.56 -9.53 4.02
C ARG A 3 -1.29 -10.36 4.17
N ILE A 4 -0.76 -10.98 3.11
CA ILE A 4 0.55 -11.67 3.15
C ILE A 4 1.70 -10.69 3.43
N TYR A 5 1.46 -9.39 3.20
CA TYR A 5 2.42 -8.32 3.47
C TYR A 5 2.17 -7.61 4.81
N SER A 6 1.17 -8.02 5.60
CA SER A 6 0.89 -7.51 6.95
C SER A 6 0.57 -8.68 7.88
N GLY A 7 1.63 -9.38 8.29
CA GLY A 7 1.52 -10.51 9.22
C GLY A 7 0.93 -10.13 10.57
N ASP A 8 1.19 -8.90 11.02
CA ASP A 8 0.70 -8.30 12.25
C ASP A 8 -0.74 -7.76 12.17
N LYS A 9 -1.34 -7.73 10.97
CA LYS A 9 -2.69 -7.21 10.71
C LYS A 9 -2.87 -5.74 11.10
N ASN A 10 -1.80 -4.94 11.13
CA ASN A 10 -1.88 -3.48 11.31
C ASN A 10 -1.82 -2.70 9.99
N GLY A 11 -1.80 -3.41 8.85
CA GLY A 11 -1.74 -2.80 7.53
C GLY A 11 -3.02 -2.04 7.13
N VAL A 12 -2.83 -1.00 6.34
CA VAL A 12 -3.92 -0.27 5.68
C VAL A 12 -3.82 -0.55 4.18
N ARG A 13 -4.93 -1.00 3.58
CA ARG A 13 -5.07 -1.06 2.14
C ARG A 13 -5.65 0.26 1.64
N MET A 14 -4.88 0.97 0.85
CA MET A 14 -5.31 2.20 0.19
C MET A 14 -5.75 1.92 -1.25
N ARG A 15 -6.69 2.71 -1.75
CA ARG A 15 -7.08 2.79 -3.16
C ARG A 15 -6.76 4.19 -3.66
N SER A 16 -6.17 4.26 -4.83
CA SER A 16 -5.90 5.49 -5.57
C SER A 16 -5.96 5.17 -7.07
N THR A 17 -5.75 6.17 -7.92
CA THR A 17 -5.63 6.02 -9.37
C THR A 17 -4.24 6.46 -9.83
N PRO A 18 -3.71 5.88 -10.94
CA PRO A 18 -2.44 6.33 -11.48
C PRO A 18 -2.41 7.82 -11.86
N ALA A 19 -3.56 8.38 -12.27
CA ALA A 19 -3.69 9.81 -12.58
C ALA A 19 -3.42 10.68 -11.35
N LYS A 20 -4.07 10.38 -10.22
CA LYS A 20 -3.85 11.12 -8.96
C LYS A 20 -2.41 11.05 -8.47
N LEU A 21 -1.76 9.89 -8.61
CA LEU A 21 -0.35 9.72 -8.26
C LEU A 21 0.59 10.50 -9.18
N LEU A 22 0.21 10.70 -10.44
CA LEU A 22 0.99 11.48 -11.40
C LEU A 22 0.79 12.99 -11.17
N GLU A 23 -0.44 13.40 -10.90
CA GLU A 23 -0.84 14.78 -10.60
C GLU A 23 -0.25 15.26 -9.27
N SER A 24 0.00 14.35 -8.32
CA SER A 24 0.64 14.70 -7.05
C SER A 24 2.15 14.92 -7.14
N LEU A 25 2.77 14.72 -8.30
CA LEU A 25 4.19 14.96 -8.47
C LEU A 25 4.49 16.46 -8.61
N PRO A 26 5.63 16.93 -8.06
CA PRO A 26 6.04 18.32 -8.24
C PRO A 26 6.35 18.61 -9.71
N GLY A 27 6.20 19.86 -10.14
CA GLY A 27 6.53 20.28 -11.52
C GLY A 27 7.97 19.95 -11.95
N SER A 28 8.91 19.87 -11.00
CA SER A 28 10.29 19.46 -11.24
C SER A 28 10.47 17.99 -11.70
N ALA A 29 9.44 17.16 -11.53
CA ALA A 29 9.39 15.77 -11.97
C ALA A 29 8.89 15.61 -13.42
N GLN A 30 8.40 16.68 -14.06
CA GLN A 30 7.97 16.64 -15.46
C GLN A 30 9.11 16.17 -16.36
N GLY A 31 8.80 15.21 -17.25
CA GLY A 31 9.79 14.58 -18.13
C GLY A 31 10.77 13.62 -17.44
N LYS A 32 10.67 13.44 -16.12
CA LYS A 32 11.53 12.54 -15.32
C LYS A 32 10.76 11.41 -14.63
N ALA A 33 9.43 11.47 -14.65
CA ALA A 33 8.56 10.45 -14.09
C ALA A 33 8.06 9.47 -15.17
N PHE A 34 7.95 8.20 -14.80
CA PHE A 34 7.41 7.14 -15.64
C PHE A 34 6.31 6.41 -14.87
N VAL A 35 5.14 6.27 -15.48
CA VAL A 35 4.06 5.44 -14.95
C VAL A 35 3.81 4.30 -15.90
N GLY A 36 3.77 3.07 -15.39
CA GLY A 36 3.58 1.90 -16.24
C GLY A 36 3.00 0.70 -15.50
N ARG A 37 2.17 -0.06 -16.21
CA ARG A 37 1.72 -1.38 -15.77
C ARG A 37 2.86 -2.38 -15.90
N VAL A 38 3.04 -3.20 -14.87
CA VAL A 38 4.03 -4.30 -14.92
C VAL A 38 3.54 -5.37 -15.90
N ARG A 39 4.43 -5.79 -16.80
CA ARG A 39 4.23 -6.91 -17.72
C ARG A 39 4.72 -8.19 -17.05
N TYR A 40 3.94 -9.25 -17.18
CA TYR A 40 4.27 -10.54 -16.61
C TYR A 40 4.70 -11.48 -17.74
N LEU A 41 5.98 -11.82 -17.80
CA LEU A 41 6.55 -12.58 -18.91
C LEU A 41 6.95 -13.98 -18.41
N PRO A 42 6.61 -15.06 -19.14
CA PRO A 42 7.15 -16.39 -18.86
C PRO A 42 8.67 -16.42 -19.15
N GLU A 43 9.34 -17.45 -18.66
CA GLU A 43 10.81 -17.53 -18.58
C GLU A 43 11.52 -17.20 -19.89
N LYS A 44 11.16 -17.86 -21.00
CA LYS A 44 11.83 -17.65 -22.29
C LYS A 44 11.71 -16.20 -22.79
N PRO A 45 10.52 -15.58 -22.87
CA PRO A 45 10.39 -14.14 -23.16
C PRO A 45 11.08 -13.22 -22.15
N LEU A 46 11.07 -13.58 -20.86
CA LEU A 46 11.72 -12.80 -19.81
C LEU A 46 13.24 -12.77 -19.99
N MET A 47 13.85 -13.91 -20.28
CA MET A 47 15.29 -14.03 -20.53
C MET A 47 15.70 -13.28 -21.79
N ARG A 48 14.91 -13.38 -22.87
CA ARG A 48 15.14 -12.57 -24.07
C ARG A 48 15.09 -11.07 -23.75
N PHE A 49 14.05 -10.64 -23.04
CA PHE A 49 13.92 -9.25 -22.62
C PHE A 49 15.10 -8.79 -21.76
N ALA A 50 15.57 -9.62 -20.83
CA ALA A 50 16.71 -9.30 -19.97
C ALA A 50 18.00 -9.14 -20.78
N ASN A 51 18.27 -10.02 -21.75
CA ASN A 51 19.44 -9.92 -22.61
C ASN A 51 19.40 -8.62 -23.46
N ASP A 52 18.25 -8.29 -24.02
CA ASP A 52 18.07 -7.05 -24.80
C ASP A 52 18.24 -5.81 -23.91
N ALA A 53 17.69 -5.85 -22.68
CA ALA A 53 17.72 -4.75 -21.73
C ALA A 53 19.12 -4.48 -21.13
N LEU A 54 19.93 -5.53 -21.00
CA LEU A 54 21.30 -5.46 -20.47
C LEU A 54 22.36 -5.26 -21.56
N ALA A 55 21.95 -5.15 -22.83
CA ALA A 55 22.86 -4.85 -23.92
C ALA A 55 23.63 -3.53 -23.66
N PRO A 56 24.93 -3.47 -24.01
CA PRO A 56 25.74 -2.27 -23.79
C PRO A 56 25.08 -1.01 -24.32
N GLY A 57 24.98 0.03 -23.49
CA GLY A 57 24.39 1.31 -23.86
C GLY A 57 22.86 1.38 -23.75
N HIS A 58 22.14 0.25 -23.63
CA HIS A 58 20.67 0.26 -23.56
C HIS A 58 20.15 1.02 -22.34
N LEU A 59 20.79 0.85 -21.19
CA LEU A 59 20.42 1.49 -19.92
C LEU A 59 20.84 2.96 -19.80
N LYS A 60 21.58 3.52 -20.75
CA LYS A 60 21.95 4.95 -20.72
C LYS A 60 20.73 5.86 -20.88
N LEU A 61 19.67 5.36 -21.52
CA LEU A 61 18.41 6.07 -21.66
C LEU A 61 17.50 5.74 -20.47
N ALA A 62 17.09 6.77 -19.72
CA ALA A 62 16.25 6.60 -18.53
C ALA A 62 14.94 5.87 -18.81
N SER A 63 14.33 6.07 -19.99
CA SER A 63 13.12 5.36 -20.39
C SER A 63 13.33 3.85 -20.58
N ASN A 64 14.50 3.44 -21.09
CA ASN A 64 14.85 2.03 -21.20
C ASN A 64 15.07 1.41 -19.81
N ALA A 65 15.79 2.12 -18.93
CA ALA A 65 15.96 1.70 -17.54
C ALA A 65 14.60 1.58 -16.82
N ALA A 66 13.67 2.52 -17.02
CA ALA A 66 12.33 2.43 -16.46
C ALA A 66 11.56 1.20 -16.98
N ARG A 67 11.71 0.84 -18.27
CA ARG A 67 11.06 -0.34 -18.85
C ARG A 67 11.56 -1.65 -18.24
N THR A 68 12.82 -1.75 -17.84
CA THR A 68 13.34 -2.96 -17.17
C THR A 68 12.66 -3.20 -15.83
N LEU A 69 12.30 -2.12 -15.12
CA LEU A 69 11.57 -2.15 -13.87
C LEU A 69 10.07 -2.46 -14.06
N LEU A 70 9.55 -2.54 -15.29
CA LEU A 70 8.15 -2.84 -15.57
C LEU A 70 7.92 -4.28 -16.02
N VAL A 71 8.80 -5.20 -15.64
CA VAL A 71 8.67 -6.63 -15.98
C VAL A 71 8.83 -7.51 -14.73
N LYS A 72 7.95 -8.51 -14.59
CA LYS A 72 7.99 -9.52 -13.52
C LYS A 72 7.70 -10.93 -14.06
N ARG A 73 7.94 -11.94 -13.20
CA ARG A 73 7.56 -13.34 -13.42
C ARG A 73 6.03 -13.54 -13.26
N PRO A 74 5.40 -14.53 -13.93
CA PRO A 74 3.96 -14.73 -13.87
C PRO A 74 3.43 -15.07 -12.46
N ALA A 75 4.26 -15.64 -11.59
CA ALA A 75 3.90 -15.89 -10.18
C ALA A 75 3.41 -14.64 -9.44
N PHE A 76 3.77 -13.44 -9.89
CA PHE A 76 3.37 -12.15 -9.29
C PHE A 76 2.20 -11.47 -10.02
N GLU A 77 1.62 -12.10 -11.04
CA GLU A 77 0.55 -11.49 -11.86
C GLU A 77 -0.68 -11.10 -11.01
N HIS A 78 -0.94 -11.84 -9.95
CA HIS A 78 -2.02 -11.58 -8.99
C HIS A 78 -1.92 -10.18 -8.32
N GLU A 79 -0.75 -9.56 -8.32
CA GLU A 79 -0.54 -8.20 -7.77
C GLU A 79 -1.16 -7.11 -8.65
N ARG A 80 -1.23 -7.34 -9.98
CA ARG A 80 -1.69 -6.36 -10.98
C ARG A 80 -1.03 -4.98 -10.77
N GLU A 81 0.29 -5.00 -10.65
CA GLU A 81 1.08 -3.85 -10.21
C GLU A 81 1.19 -2.76 -11.29
N VAL A 82 1.11 -1.51 -10.83
CA VAL A 82 1.46 -0.30 -11.59
C VAL A 82 2.55 0.42 -10.81
N ARG A 83 3.63 0.80 -11.50
CA ARG A 83 4.76 1.51 -10.89
C ARG A 83 4.77 2.97 -11.34
N LEU A 84 5.01 3.85 -10.38
CA LEU A 84 5.48 5.20 -10.61
C LEU A 84 6.98 5.21 -10.31
N LEU A 85 7.79 5.57 -11.30
CA LEU A 85 9.25 5.59 -11.23
C LEU A 85 9.72 7.01 -11.46
N LEU A 86 10.58 7.52 -10.58
CA LEU A 86 11.10 8.87 -10.68
C LEU A 86 12.60 8.83 -10.94
N ASN A 87 13.03 9.45 -12.04
CA ASN A 87 14.43 9.65 -12.37
C ASN A 87 14.92 10.99 -11.79
N GLY A 88 15.17 11.00 -10.49
CA GLY A 88 15.55 12.20 -9.73
C GLY A 88 16.91 12.08 -9.05
N ALA A 89 17.44 13.23 -8.64
CA ALA A 89 18.59 13.25 -7.74
C ALA A 89 18.18 12.60 -6.41
N VAL A 90 18.99 11.66 -5.97
CA VAL A 90 18.79 10.95 -4.70
C VAL A 90 19.42 11.80 -3.59
N SER A 91 18.73 11.96 -2.46
CA SER A 91 19.32 12.58 -1.27
C SER A 91 20.49 11.73 -0.75
N HIS A 92 21.32 12.29 0.14
CA HIS A 92 22.47 11.60 0.74
C HIS A 92 22.11 10.28 1.45
N ASP A 93 20.85 10.14 1.87
CA ASP A 93 20.31 8.95 2.52
C ASP A 93 19.72 7.91 1.53
N GLY A 94 19.93 8.09 0.22
CA GLY A 94 19.48 7.13 -0.78
C GLY A 94 17.97 7.22 -1.10
N LEU A 95 17.27 8.25 -0.60
CA LEU A 95 15.83 8.39 -0.76
C LEU A 95 15.46 9.61 -1.61
N CYS A 96 14.43 9.45 -2.44
CA CYS A 96 13.79 10.55 -3.15
C CYS A 96 12.44 10.82 -2.48
N ARG A 97 12.31 11.97 -1.82
CA ARG A 97 11.09 12.39 -1.12
C ARG A 97 10.42 13.51 -1.89
N TYR A 98 9.10 13.49 -1.92
CA TYR A 98 8.27 14.59 -2.41
C TYR A 98 7.03 14.70 -1.52
N GLU A 99 6.48 15.91 -1.44
CA GLU A 99 5.26 16.14 -0.67
C GLU A 99 4.05 15.59 -1.42
N ILE A 100 3.14 14.96 -0.68
CA ILE A 100 1.91 14.40 -1.20
C ILE A 100 0.78 14.72 -0.23
N ASP A 101 -0.32 15.29 -0.73
CA ASP A 101 -1.53 15.43 0.07
C ASP A 101 -2.29 14.10 0.07
N PRO A 102 -2.41 13.41 1.22
CA PRO A 102 -3.12 12.14 1.29
C PRO A 102 -4.61 12.26 0.95
N HIS A 103 -5.23 13.42 1.21
CA HIS A 103 -6.65 13.64 0.98
C HIS A 103 -7.01 13.72 -0.51
N GLU A 104 -6.09 14.24 -1.32
CA GLU A 104 -6.27 14.32 -2.78
C GLU A 104 -5.99 12.97 -3.45
N VAL A 105 -4.98 12.24 -2.95
CA VAL A 105 -4.48 11.03 -3.62
C VAL A 105 -5.24 9.76 -3.23
N ILE A 106 -5.69 9.62 -1.97
CA ILE A 106 -6.28 8.39 -1.47
C ILE A 106 -7.81 8.45 -1.55
N ASP A 107 -8.41 7.56 -2.36
CA ASP A 107 -9.88 7.45 -2.47
C ASP A 107 -10.49 6.65 -1.32
N LEU A 108 -9.78 5.62 -0.85
CA LEU A 108 -10.29 4.71 0.16
C LEU A 108 -9.17 4.07 0.95
N ALA A 109 -9.26 4.14 2.27
CA ALA A 109 -8.39 3.41 3.19
C ALA A 109 -9.20 2.32 3.91
N ARG A 110 -8.69 1.09 3.94
CA ARG A 110 -9.28 -0.05 4.66
C ARG A 110 -8.26 -0.65 5.61
N THR A 111 -8.59 -0.75 6.88
CA THR A 111 -7.74 -1.44 7.87
C THR A 111 -7.84 -2.96 7.70
N SER A 112 -6.77 -3.68 8.05
CA SER A 112 -6.78 -5.15 8.05
C SER A 112 -7.61 -5.73 9.18
N SER A 113 -7.81 -4.97 10.26
CA SER A 113 -8.63 -5.35 11.40
C SER A 113 -10.05 -5.62 10.92
N ARG A 114 -10.51 -6.87 11.09
CA ARG A 114 -11.95 -7.09 11.16
C ARG A 114 -12.41 -6.25 12.36
N PRO A 115 -13.49 -5.44 12.26
CA PRO A 115 -14.16 -5.03 13.47
C PRO A 115 -14.44 -6.32 14.22
N ILE A 116 -13.85 -6.46 15.40
CA ILE A 116 -14.25 -7.51 16.31
C ILE A 116 -15.70 -7.12 16.58
N HIS A 117 -16.65 -7.77 15.92
CA HIS A 117 -18.01 -7.76 16.39
C HIS A 117 -17.87 -8.39 17.77
N MET A 118 -17.77 -7.53 18.78
CA MET A 118 -18.05 -7.90 20.15
C MET A 118 -19.51 -8.32 20.08
N ARG A 119 -19.75 -9.60 19.77
CA ARG A 119 -21.04 -10.21 20.00
C ARG A 119 -21.18 -10.11 21.50
N CYS A 120 -21.86 -9.06 21.94
CA CYS A 120 -22.45 -9.04 23.24
C CYS A 120 -23.54 -10.11 23.16
N THR A 121 -23.15 -11.36 23.40
CA THR A 121 -24.11 -12.38 23.78
C THR A 121 -24.60 -11.95 25.15
N ALA A 122 -25.64 -11.11 25.14
CA ALA A 122 -26.42 -10.82 26.31
C ALA A 122 -27.18 -12.09 26.67
N THR A 123 -26.48 -13.09 27.22
CA THR A 123 -27.11 -14.00 28.15
C THR A 123 -27.19 -13.26 29.47
N CYS A 124 -28.39 -12.72 29.70
CA CYS A 124 -28.85 -12.28 31.00
C CYS A 124 -28.41 -13.30 32.06
N GLY A 125 -27.58 -12.85 33.02
CA GLY A 125 -27.05 -13.75 34.04
C GLY A 125 -25.68 -13.33 34.57
N ARG A 126 -25.60 -12.12 35.14
CA ARG A 126 -24.62 -11.74 36.18
C ARG A 126 -23.17 -12.16 35.91
N CYS A 127 -22.46 -11.46 35.01
CA CYS A 127 -21.02 -11.63 34.83
C CYS A 127 -20.28 -10.37 35.29
N SER A 128 -19.54 -10.49 36.40
CA SER A 128 -18.66 -9.45 36.91
C SER A 128 -17.50 -9.24 35.94
N MET A 129 -17.43 -8.08 35.28
CA MET A 129 -16.22 -7.68 34.56
C MET A 129 -15.11 -7.38 35.57
N ARG A 130 -14.07 -8.22 35.62
CA ARG A 130 -12.75 -7.79 36.06
C ARG A 130 -12.05 -7.17 34.86
N CYS A 131 -11.95 -5.83 34.86
CA CYS A 131 -11.05 -5.11 33.97
C CYS A 131 -9.60 -5.47 34.37
N ALA A 132 -8.88 -6.14 33.50
CA ALA A 132 -7.44 -6.35 33.62
C ALA A 132 -6.72 -5.08 33.14
N THR A 133 -6.79 -4.01 33.94
CA THR A 133 -5.77 -2.97 34.11
C THR A 133 -6.29 -1.98 35.15
N GLY A 134 -5.50 -1.77 36.20
CA GLY A 134 -5.88 -0.99 37.36
C GLY A 134 -6.14 0.48 37.02
N ALA A 135 -7.36 0.93 37.27
CA ALA A 135 -7.68 2.28 37.73
C ALA A 135 -9.09 2.24 38.32
N ALA A 136 -9.19 2.36 39.65
CA ALA A 136 -10.47 2.46 40.33
C ALA A 136 -11.10 3.82 40.06
N SER A 137 -12.32 3.86 39.51
CA SER A 137 -13.10 5.09 39.41
C SER A 137 -14.61 4.81 39.48
N ARG A 138 -15.14 5.10 40.66
CA ARG A 138 -16.50 5.50 41.09
C ARG A 138 -17.72 4.84 40.43
N ARG A 139 -18.55 4.28 41.33
CA ARG A 139 -19.90 3.73 41.12
C ARG A 139 -20.80 4.75 40.39
N GLY A 140 -21.36 4.34 39.26
CA GLY A 140 -22.48 5.01 38.60
C GLY A 140 -23.67 4.05 38.56
N THR A 141 -24.82 4.51 39.06
CA THR A 141 -26.05 3.74 39.23
C THR A 141 -26.76 3.50 37.90
N CYS A 142 -27.40 2.34 37.81
CA CYS A 142 -28.22 1.86 36.69
C CYS A 142 -29.32 2.87 36.31
N CYS A 143 -29.33 3.35 35.06
CA CYS A 143 -30.51 3.99 34.49
C CYS A 143 -31.26 2.97 33.62
N THR A 144 -32.31 2.42 34.20
CA THR A 144 -33.43 1.81 33.48
C THR A 144 -34.24 2.89 32.78
N THR A 145 -34.55 2.71 31.50
CA THR A 145 -35.85 3.13 30.98
C THR A 145 -36.30 2.21 29.86
N SER A 146 -37.36 1.47 30.17
CA SER A 146 -38.26 0.81 29.24
C SER A 146 -39.17 1.82 28.55
N ARG A 147 -39.32 1.72 27.23
CA ARG A 147 -40.59 1.46 26.53
C ARG A 147 -40.34 1.31 25.03
#